data_AF-A0A089WT44-F1
#
_entry.id   AF-A0A089WT44-F1
#
_cell.length_a   1.000
_cell.length_b   1.000
_cell.length_c   1.000
_cell.angle_alpha   90.00
_cell.angle_beta   90.00
_cell.angle_gamma   90.00
#
_symmetry.space_group_name_H-M   'P 1'
#
loop_
_entity.id
_entity.type
_entity.pdbx_description
1 polymer ?
#
loop_
_entity_poly.entity_id
_entity_poly.type
_entity_poly.pdbx_seq_one_letter_code
_entity_poly.pdbx_strand_id
1 'polypeptide(L)'
;MSIRYLELAGSADLRPTLEKIENNQTLDFAEYRLLQDSANAKLDQLLRKHQHPHDLEELRLTSVRMAHLLQSSCLALRRLDLEPRDKRLAREALAAQLAYMQACLQRSLINFD
;
A
#
# COMPACT_ATOMS: atom_id res chain seq x y z
N MET A 1 17.51 0.96 12.04
CA MET A 1 17.96 1.43 10.71
C MET A 1 18.86 2.64 10.88
N SER A 2 19.90 2.79 10.07
CA SER A 2 20.80 3.96 10.11
C SER A 2 20.06 5.23 9.63
N ILE A 3 20.38 6.39 10.20
CA ILE A 3 19.80 7.70 9.79
C ILE A 3 20.01 7.93 8.28
N ARG A 4 21.20 7.60 7.75
CA ARG A 4 21.50 7.71 6.31
C ARG A 4 20.58 6.88 5.43
N TYR A 5 20.13 5.71 5.90
CA TYR A 5 19.21 4.86 5.15
C TYR A 5 17.83 5.50 5.01
N LEU A 6 17.34 6.10 6.10
CA LEU A 6 16.05 6.79 6.12
C LEU A 6 16.08 8.05 5.25
N GLU A 7 17.19 8.77 5.23
CA GLU A 7 17.36 9.92 4.33
C GLU A 7 17.31 9.49 2.86
N LEU A 8 18.07 8.46 2.49
CA LEU A 8 18.09 7.93 1.12
C LEU A 8 16.73 7.37 0.67
N ALA A 9 16.08 6.56 1.51
CA ALA A 9 14.76 6.00 1.21
C ALA A 9 13.68 7.10 1.13
N GLY A 10 13.75 8.10 2.01
CA GLY A 10 12.83 9.24 2.01
C GLY A 10 12.99 10.14 0.78
N SER A 11 14.20 10.22 0.21
CA SER A 11 14.50 11.02 -0.99
C SER A 11 14.37 10.27 -2.32
N ALA A 12 13.99 8.99 -2.30
CA ALA A 12 13.88 8.20 -3.52
C ALA A 12 12.82 8.76 -4.48
N ASP A 13 13.16 8.83 -5.77
CA ASP A 13 12.19 9.15 -6.82
C ASP A 13 11.29 7.93 -7.07
N LEU A 14 10.03 8.03 -6.63
CA LEU A 14 9.04 6.96 -6.77
C LEU A 14 8.25 7.03 -8.08
N ARG A 15 8.41 8.10 -8.89
CA ARG A 15 7.61 8.29 -10.11
C ARG A 15 7.68 7.08 -11.05
N PRO A 16 8.86 6.50 -11.36
CA PRO A 16 8.92 5.34 -12.24
C PRO A 16 8.15 4.14 -11.70
N THR A 17 8.16 3.94 -10.38
CA THR A 17 7.46 2.82 -9.73
C THR A 17 5.95 3.06 -9.66
N LEU A 18 5.53 4.30 -9.43
CA LEU A 18 4.11 4.68 -9.41
C LEU A 18 3.49 4.58 -10.81
N GLU A 19 4.19 5.03 -11.85
CA GLU A 19 3.75 4.90 -13.25
C GLU A 19 3.53 3.43 -13.64
N LYS A 20 4.38 2.52 -13.17
CA LYS A 20 4.18 1.08 -13.37
C LYS A 20 2.87 0.59 -12.74
N ILE A 21 2.57 1.01 -11.50
CA ILE A 21 1.32 0.65 -10.82
C ILE A 21 0.10 1.19 -11.58
N GLU A 22 0.15 2.46 -11.99
CA GLU A 22 -0.94 3.11 -12.74
C GLU A 22 -1.22 2.40 -14.07
N ASN A 23 -0.17 1.90 -14.72
CA ASN A 23 -0.27 1.10 -15.94
C ASN A 23 -0.57 -0.39 -15.70
N ASN A 24 -0.95 -0.79 -14.48
CA ASN A 24 -1.21 -2.17 -14.07
C ASN A 24 -0.04 -3.15 -14.33
N GLN A 25 1.19 -2.65 -14.31
CA GLN A 25 2.40 -3.47 -14.45
C GLN A 25 2.80 -4.06 -13.10
N THR A 26 3.35 -5.27 -13.12
CA THR A 26 3.85 -5.91 -11.90
C THR A 26 5.19 -5.34 -11.50
N LEU A 27 5.31 -4.94 -10.24
CA LEU A 27 6.57 -4.54 -9.64
C LEU A 27 7.42 -5.76 -9.32
N ASP A 28 8.74 -5.63 -9.49
CA ASP A 28 9.67 -6.61 -8.94
C ASP A 28 9.82 -6.42 -7.41
N PHE A 29 10.60 -7.32 -6.79
CA PHE A 29 10.80 -7.28 -5.34
C PHE A 29 11.49 -6.00 -4.86
N ALA A 30 12.47 -5.48 -5.61
CA ALA A 30 13.22 -4.29 -5.23
C ALA A 30 12.33 -3.05 -5.34
N GLU A 31 11.51 -2.96 -6.39
CA GLU A 31 10.55 -1.89 -6.62
C GLU A 31 9.44 -1.88 -5.55
N TYR A 32 8.90 -3.07 -5.23
CA TYR A 32 7.96 -3.22 -4.13
C TYR A 32 8.57 -2.75 -2.80
N ARG A 33 9.83 -3.14 -2.53
CA ARG A 33 10.52 -2.79 -1.31
C ARG A 33 10.83 -1.29 -1.22
N LEU A 34 11.19 -0.68 -2.35
CA LEU A 34 11.46 0.75 -2.45
C LEU A 34 10.24 1.58 -2.03
N LEU A 35 9.03 1.22 -2.49
CA LEU A 35 7.79 1.90 -2.09
C LEU A 35 7.56 1.82 -0.58
N GLN A 36 7.70 0.62 -0.02
CA GLN A 36 7.51 0.39 1.41
C GLN A 36 8.51 1.19 2.25
N ASP A 37 9.81 1.12 1.90
CA ASP A 37 10.86 1.79 2.66
C ASP A 37 10.78 3.32 2.51
N SER A 38 10.40 3.83 1.33
CA SER A 38 10.20 5.26 1.13
C SER A 38 9.00 5.79 1.91
N ALA A 39 7.86 5.07 1.91
CA ALA A 39 6.69 5.44 2.70
C ALA A 39 7.00 5.48 4.20
N ASN A 40 7.68 4.45 4.71
CA ASN A 40 8.10 4.38 6.11
C ASN A 40 9.09 5.50 6.46
N ALA A 41 10.07 5.78 5.59
CA ALA A 41 11.04 6.84 5.83
C ALA A 41 10.38 8.23 5.89
N LYS A 42 9.40 8.51 5.02
CA LYS A 42 8.63 9.77 5.04
C LYS A 42 7.81 9.91 6.33
N LEU A 43 7.13 8.84 6.75
CA LEU A 43 6.38 8.82 8.02
C LEU A 43 7.30 9.00 9.23
N ASP A 44 8.46 8.32 9.25
CA ASP A 44 9.46 8.47 10.31
C ASP A 44 10.02 9.90 10.37
N GLN A 45 10.22 10.54 9.21
CA GLN A 45 10.62 11.95 9.16
C GLN A 45 9.54 12.89 9.73
N LEU A 46 8.26 12.63 9.45
CA LEU A 46 7.14 13.40 9.99
C LEU A 46 7.01 13.20 11.51
N LEU A 47 7.09 11.97 11.99
CA LEU A 47 7.05 11.62 13.42
C LEU A 47 8.15 12.32 14.21
N ARG A 48 9.35 12.48 13.66
CA ARG A 48 10.46 13.21 14.30
C ARG A 48 10.25 14.72 14.35
N LYS A 49 9.46 15.27 13.43
CA LYS A 49 9.25 16.72 13.28
C LYS A 49 8.01 17.22 14.03
N HIS A 50 7.06 16.37 14.40
CA HIS A 50 5.77 16.78 14.95
C HIS A 50 5.62 16.45 16.44
N GLN A 51 4.94 17.35 17.16
CA GLN A 51 4.73 17.24 18.62
C GLN A 51 3.57 16.30 19.00
N HIS A 52 2.72 15.91 18.04
CA HIS A 52 1.60 14.97 18.22
C HIS A 52 1.85 13.68 17.41
N PRO A 53 2.73 12.78 17.88
CA PRO A 53 3.09 11.59 17.14
C PRO A 53 1.97 10.55 17.02
N HIS A 54 0.88 10.68 17.81
CA HIS A 54 -0.15 9.64 17.91
C HIS A 54 -0.92 9.43 16.60
N ASP A 55 -1.38 10.51 15.96
CA ASP A 55 -2.18 10.40 14.73
C ASP A 55 -1.34 9.90 13.54
N LEU A 56 -0.06 10.29 13.49
CA LEU A 56 0.89 9.81 12.48
C LEU A 56 1.27 8.33 12.70
N GLU A 57 1.38 7.92 13.96
CA GLU A 57 1.60 6.53 14.35
C GLU A 57 0.38 5.67 14.00
N GLU A 58 -0.82 6.18 14.25
CA GLU A 58 -2.08 5.53 13.86
C GLU A 58 -2.17 5.39 12.33
N LEU A 59 -1.85 6.44 11.58
CA LEU A 59 -1.78 6.40 10.11
C LEU A 59 -0.80 5.32 9.62
N ARG A 60 0.38 5.22 10.24
CA ARG A 60 1.38 4.18 9.92
C ARG A 60 0.82 2.78 10.17
N LEU A 61 0.25 2.54 11.35
CA LEU A 61 -0.27 1.23 11.76
C LEU A 61 -1.44 0.79 10.89
N THR A 62 -2.39 1.69 10.64
CA THR A 62 -3.57 1.42 9.82
C THR A 62 -3.18 1.12 8.37
N SER A 63 -2.24 1.89 7.79
CA SER A 63 -1.74 1.66 6.42
C SER A 63 -1.08 0.29 6.27
N VAL A 64 -0.22 -0.09 7.22
CA VAL A 64 0.43 -1.42 7.23
C VAL A 64 -0.60 -2.54 7.38
N ARG A 65 -1.59 -2.36 8.26
CA ARG A 65 -2.67 -3.32 8.46
C ARG A 65 -3.49 -3.53 7.18
N MET A 66 -3.81 -2.46 6.45
CA MET A 66 -4.53 -2.55 5.18
C MET A 66 -3.75 -3.37 4.14
N ALA A 67 -2.44 -3.13 4.00
CA ALA A 67 -1.60 -3.90 3.09
C ALA A 67 -1.58 -5.40 3.45
N HIS A 68 -1.46 -5.73 4.74
CA HIS A 68 -1.50 -7.11 5.20
C HIS A 68 -2.85 -7.79 4.99
N LEU A 69 -3.95 -7.08 5.24
CA LEU A 69 -5.30 -7.61 4.99
C LEU A 69 -5.49 -7.90 3.50
N LEU A 70 -5.04 -7.03 2.60
CA LEU A 70 -5.08 -7.26 1.16
C LEU A 70 -4.30 -8.51 0.75
N GLN A 71 -3.06 -8.63 1.21
CA GLN A 71 -2.23 -9.81 0.94
C GLN A 71 -2.89 -11.09 1.45
N SER A 72 -3.46 -11.04 2.66
CA SER A 72 -4.15 -12.17 3.27
C SER A 72 -5.40 -12.58 2.50
N SER A 73 -6.20 -11.62 2.02
CA SER A 73 -7.37 -11.88 1.16
C SER A 73 -6.97 -12.55 -0.15
N CYS A 74 -5.91 -12.05 -0.80
CA CYS A 74 -5.36 -12.66 -2.02
C CYS A 74 -4.85 -14.09 -1.78
N LEU A 75 -4.21 -14.34 -0.64
CA LEU A 75 -3.71 -15.67 -0.27
C LEU A 75 -4.87 -16.63 0.07
N ALA A 76 -5.89 -16.16 0.78
CA ALA A 76 -7.10 -16.93 1.05
C ALA A 76 -7.74 -17.39 -0.26
N LEU A 77 -7.94 -16.47 -1.20
CA LEU A 77 -8.47 -16.79 -2.53
C LEU A 77 -7.66 -17.86 -3.28
N ARG A 78 -6.33 -17.87 -3.13
CA ARG A 78 -5.45 -18.90 -3.73
C ARG A 78 -5.59 -20.27 -3.07
N ARG A 79 -5.93 -20.30 -1.78
CA ARG A 79 -6.09 -21.53 -0.98
C ARG A 79 -7.47 -22.16 -1.08
N LEU A 80 -8.47 -21.42 -1.57
CA LEU A 80 -9.80 -21.96 -1.77
C LEU A 80 -9.78 -23.03 -2.86
N ASP A 81 -10.24 -24.23 -2.50
CA ASP A 81 -10.45 -25.34 -3.43
C ASP A 81 -11.82 -25.17 -4.08
N LEU A 82 -11.89 -24.29 -5.08
CA LEU A 82 -13.11 -23.95 -5.80
C LEU A 82 -13.05 -24.47 -7.24
N GLU A 83 -14.21 -24.87 -7.74
CA GLU A 83 -14.42 -25.12 -9.16
C GLU A 83 -14.07 -23.87 -10.00
N PRO A 84 -13.63 -24.02 -11.27
CA PRO A 84 -13.15 -22.91 -12.08
C PRO A 84 -14.11 -21.72 -12.19
N ARG A 85 -15.42 -21.99 -12.23
CA ARG A 85 -16.46 -20.96 -12.29
C ARG A 85 -16.51 -20.13 -11.01
N ASP A 86 -16.48 -20.78 -9.85
CA ASP A 86 -16.56 -20.12 -8.55
C ASP A 86 -15.27 -19.39 -8.23
N LYS A 87 -14.13 -19.93 -8.67
CA LYS A 87 -12.83 -19.25 -8.60
C LYS A 87 -12.81 -17.94 -9.40
N ARG A 88 -13.44 -17.92 -10.58
CA ARG A 88 -13.61 -16.70 -11.38
C ARG A 88 -14.50 -15.70 -10.66
N LEU A 89 -15.64 -16.13 -10.14
CA LEU A 89 -16.56 -15.25 -9.39
C LEU A 89 -15.89 -14.66 -8.15
N ALA A 90 -15.11 -15.46 -7.41
CA ALA A 90 -14.38 -15.00 -6.24
C ALA A 90 -13.27 -13.98 -6.60
N ARG A 91 -12.62 -14.12 -7.76
CA ARG A 91 -11.68 -13.12 -8.30
C ARG A 91 -12.39 -11.82 -8.67
N GLU A 92 -13.54 -11.90 -9.35
CA GLU A 92 -14.35 -10.73 -9.71
C GLU A 92 -14.84 -9.99 -8.47
N ALA A 93 -15.30 -10.71 -7.45
CA ALA A 93 -15.72 -10.14 -6.17
C ALA A 93 -14.57 -9.39 -5.47
N LEU A 94 -13.37 -10.00 -5.41
CA LEU A 94 -12.19 -9.34 -4.84
C LEU A 94 -11.79 -8.10 -5.64
N ALA A 95 -11.83 -8.16 -6.97
CA ALA A 95 -11.54 -7.01 -7.82
C ALA A 95 -12.53 -5.86 -7.58
N ALA A 96 -13.82 -6.15 -7.46
CA ALA A 96 -14.85 -5.15 -7.14
C ALA A 96 -14.63 -4.52 -5.75
N GLN A 97 -14.24 -5.31 -4.75
CA GLN A 97 -13.88 -4.80 -3.42
C GLN A 97 -12.68 -3.86 -3.47
N LEU A 98 -11.67 -4.16 -4.28
CA LEU A 98 -10.49 -3.30 -4.46
C LEU A 98 -10.85 -1.98 -5.15
N ALA A 99 -11.67 -2.04 -6.19
CA ALA A 99 -12.16 -0.84 -6.86
C ALA A 99 -12.97 0.05 -5.90
N TYR A 100 -13.80 -0.55 -5.06
CA TYR A 100 -14.54 0.18 -4.01
C TYR A 100 -13.59 0.85 -3.00
N MET A 101 -12.56 0.14 -2.52
CA MET A 101 -11.55 0.73 -1.62
C MET A 101 -10.80 1.89 -2.28
N GLN A 102 -10.44 1.78 -3.56
CA GLN A 102 -9.83 2.87 -4.33
C GLN A 102 -10.76 4.08 -4.47
N ALA A 103 -12.05 3.86 -4.74
CA ALA A 103 -13.04 4.92 -4.82
C ALA A 103 -13.24 5.64 -3.46
N CYS A 104 -13.24 4.89 -2.36
CA CYS A 104 -13.24 5.47 -1.00
C CYS A 104 -12.01 6.35 -0.77
N LEU A 105 -10.82 5.85 -1.12
CA LEU A 105 -9.58 6.61 -0.99
C LEU A 105 -9.62 7.91 -1.81
N GLN A 106 -9.98 7.84 -3.09
CA GLN A 106 -10.10 9.01 -3.97
C GLN A 106 -11.07 10.05 -3.41
N ARG A 107 -12.24 9.61 -2.95
CA ARG A 107 -13.24 10.50 -2.35
C ARG A 107 -12.73 11.17 -1.07
N SER A 108 -11.97 10.45 -0.25
CA SER A 108 -11.37 11.01 0.96
C SER A 108 -10.27 12.01 0.62
N LEU A 109 -9.37 11.67 -0.32
CA LEU A 109 -8.25 12.52 -0.71
C LEU A 109 -8.68 13.84 -1.36
N ILE A 110 -9.78 13.88 -2.10
CA ILE A 110 -10.33 15.14 -2.65
C ILE A 110 -10.66 16.15 -1.54
N ASN A 111 -10.90 15.70 -0.31
CA ASN A 111 -11.15 16.58 0.84
C ASN A 111 -9.89 16.94 1.65
N PHE A 112 -8.70 16.46 1.25
CA PHE A 112 -7.42 16.74 1.93
C PHE A 112 -6.61 17.87 1.28
N ASP A 113 -6.96 18.28 0.06
CA ASP A 113 -6.39 19.44 -0.65
C ASP A 113 -7.14 20.74 -0.30
#